data_AF-A0A7X8IKS7-F1
#
_entry.id   AF-A0A7X8IKS7-F1
#
_cell.length_a   1.000
_cell.length_b   1.000
_cell.length_c   1.000
_cell.angle_alpha   90.00
_cell.angle_beta   90.00
_cell.angle_gamma   90.00
#
_symmetry.space_group_name_H-M   'P 1'
#
loop_
_entity.id
_entity.type
_entity.pdbx_description
1 polymer ?
#
loop_
_entity_poly.entity_id
_entity_poly.type
_entity_poly.pdbx_seq_one_letter_code
_entity_poly.pdbx_strand_id
1 'polypeptide(L)'
;MLRNQKGISVYWILSAILFVALIMILALPHFFNLDKEKNVDDCTNNMKSIWVATTDYIRDHGHDFGGDLELLRNTPKVTDSKNTYLTSISYCPEIQHEKTSYIVYGKYVEEKLESGELKQNMGVIVVCPDLEKHAKHFLDKNFYENMSPTVLQNYMTDDLDYIDQQTKSNGSRKMELVKQYIQLWKTDANAFNQRKADKDYLKRKLFPEAFQSTPDFD
;
A
#
# COMPACT_ATOMS: atom_id res chain seq x y z
N MET A 1 67.34 34.35 -1.38
CA MET A 1 67.36 33.05 -2.10
C MET A 1 66.69 32.00 -1.22
N LEU A 2 65.87 31.15 -1.83
CA LEU A 2 64.92 30.20 -1.22
C LEU A 2 65.56 28.93 -0.63
N ARG A 3 64.99 28.40 0.47
CA ARG A 3 64.52 26.99 0.66
C ARG A 3 64.16 26.78 2.16
N ASN A 4 62.88 26.62 2.50
CA ASN A 4 62.04 25.41 2.43
C ASN A 4 62.11 24.56 3.71
N GLN A 5 61.36 24.97 4.74
CA GLN A 5 60.87 24.04 5.77
C GLN A 5 59.37 23.78 5.53
N LYS A 6 59.10 22.81 4.65
CA LYS A 6 57.78 22.18 4.52
C LYS A 6 57.64 21.17 5.66
N GLY A 7 57.20 21.63 6.81
CA GLY A 7 56.58 20.78 7.82
C GLY A 7 55.09 21.06 7.78
N ILE A 8 54.31 20.23 7.09
CA ILE A 8 52.85 20.31 7.23
C ILE A 8 52.57 20.00 8.70
N SER A 9 52.13 21.01 9.45
CA SER A 9 51.80 20.87 10.87
C SER A 9 50.73 19.80 11.02
N VAL A 10 50.92 18.85 11.94
CA VAL A 10 49.97 17.76 12.23
C VAL A 10 48.56 18.31 12.50
N TYR A 11 48.49 19.50 13.12
CA TYR A 11 47.24 20.24 13.34
C TYR A 11 46.53 20.64 12.04
N TRP A 12 47.27 20.97 10.99
CA TRP A 12 46.70 21.34 9.69
C TRP A 12 46.10 20.12 9.00
N ILE A 13 46.74 18.95 9.09
CA ILE A 13 46.21 17.69 8.54
C ILE A 13 44.94 17.28 9.31
N LEU A 14 44.97 17.32 10.64
CA LEU A 14 43.81 17.04 11.48
C LEU A 14 42.64 17.99 11.17
N SER A 15 42.92 19.28 11.04
CA SER A 15 41.90 20.29 10.71
C SER A 15 41.31 20.06 9.32
N ALA A 16 42.14 19.70 8.33
CA ALA A 16 41.68 19.40 6.98
C ALA A 16 40.78 18.15 6.94
N ILE A 17 41.15 17.09 7.65
CA ILE A 17 40.32 15.87 7.75
C ILE A 17 38.99 16.17 8.41
N LEU A 18 39.00 16.93 9.51
CA LEU A 18 37.79 17.28 10.25
C LEU A 18 36.86 18.18 9.44
N PHE A 19 37.43 19.11 8.66
CA PHE A 19 36.69 19.95 7.73
C PHE A 19 36.03 19.14 6.59
N VAL A 20 36.76 18.18 6.01
CA VAL A 20 36.21 17.28 4.97
C VAL A 20 35.08 16.40 5.54
N ALA A 21 35.25 15.86 6.75
CA ALA A 21 34.21 15.08 7.42
C ALA A 21 32.94 15.91 7.66
N LEU A 22 33.09 17.18 8.06
CA LEU A 22 31.98 18.09 8.32
C LEU A 22 31.22 18.45 7.03
N ILE A 23 31.95 18.70 5.93
CA ILE A 23 31.34 18.88 4.60
C ILE A 23 30.56 17.64 4.17
N MET A 24 31.12 16.44 4.37
CA MET A 24 30.42 15.20 4.03
C MET A 24 29.13 15.04 4.84
N ILE A 25 29.16 15.32 6.15
CA ILE A 25 27.96 15.25 7.00
C ILE A 25 26.87 16.22 6.54
N LEU A 26 27.25 17.44 6.16
CA LEU A 26 26.32 18.46 5.67
C LEU A 26 25.80 18.18 4.24
N ALA A 27 26.59 17.47 3.42
CA ALA A 27 26.20 17.10 2.06
C ALA A 27 25.36 15.82 1.99
N LEU A 28 25.43 14.93 2.99
CA LEU A 28 24.60 13.71 3.08
C LEU A 28 23.11 13.93 2.77
N PRO A 29 22.39 14.89 3.40
CA PRO A 29 20.97 15.09 3.14
C PRO A 29 20.65 15.54 1.70
N HIS A 30 21.63 16.04 0.93
CA HIS A 30 21.44 16.38 -0.48
C HIS A 30 21.60 15.15 -1.40
N PHE A 31 22.35 14.12 -0.99
CA PHE A 31 22.53 12.88 -1.75
C PHE A 31 21.41 11.86 -1.50
N PHE A 32 20.84 11.85 -0.30
CA PHE A 32 19.63 11.08 -0.01
C PHE A 32 18.40 11.89 -0.41
N ASN A 33 17.59 11.35 -1.32
CA ASN A 33 16.37 12.00 -1.79
C ASN A 33 15.27 11.89 -0.72
N LEU A 34 15.50 12.54 0.43
CA LEU A 34 14.68 12.45 1.64
C LEU A 34 13.21 12.80 1.37
N ASP A 35 12.97 13.71 0.43
CA ASP A 35 11.63 14.11 0.01
C ASP A 35 10.85 12.97 -0.63
N LYS A 36 11.50 12.09 -1.40
CA LYS A 36 10.83 10.95 -2.04
C LYS A 36 10.45 9.87 -1.05
N GLU A 37 11.35 9.53 -0.12
CA GLU A 37 11.03 8.56 0.94
C GLU A 37 9.92 9.08 1.84
N LYS A 38 10.01 10.37 2.21
CA LYS A 38 8.94 11.05 2.94
C LYS A 38 7.60 11.02 2.21
N ASN A 39 7.56 11.29 0.91
CA ASN A 39 6.32 11.24 0.13
C ASN A 39 5.73 9.83 0.07
N VAL A 40 6.56 8.79 -0.02
CA VAL A 40 6.11 7.39 0.07
C VAL A 40 5.50 7.11 1.44
N ASP A 41 6.18 7.51 2.52
CA ASP A 41 5.71 7.31 3.89
C ASP A 41 4.40 8.05 4.14
N ASP A 42 4.32 9.33 3.78
CA ASP A 42 3.13 10.15 3.93
C ASP A 42 1.97 9.58 3.08
N CYS A 43 2.25 9.14 1.84
CA CYS A 43 1.25 8.51 1.00
C CYS A 43 0.73 7.20 1.60
N THR A 44 1.62 6.31 2.05
CA THR A 44 1.20 5.03 2.64
C THR A 44 0.50 5.24 3.98
N ASN A 45 0.88 6.21 4.80
CA ASN A 45 0.17 6.54 6.04
C ASN A 45 -1.25 7.05 5.80
N ASN A 46 -1.47 7.85 4.75
CA ASN A 46 -2.80 8.21 4.29
C ASN A 46 -3.60 6.98 3.90
N MET A 47 -3.01 6.07 3.12
CA MET A 47 -3.66 4.82 2.71
C MET A 47 -4.02 3.92 3.90
N LYS A 48 -3.13 3.79 4.91
CA LYS A 48 -3.40 3.03 6.15
C LYS A 48 -4.57 3.64 6.92
N SER A 49 -4.62 4.96 7.05
CA SER A 49 -5.71 5.66 7.74
C SER A 49 -7.05 5.44 7.05
N ILE A 50 -7.07 5.50 5.72
CA ILE A 50 -8.24 5.19 4.90
C ILE A 50 -8.64 3.72 5.04
N TRP A 51 -7.68 2.80 5.07
CA TRP A 51 -7.93 1.37 5.24
C TRP A 51 -8.61 1.07 6.58
N VAL A 52 -8.13 1.68 7.68
CA VAL A 52 -8.74 1.55 9.01
C VAL A 52 -10.17 2.11 9.00
N ALA A 53 -10.36 3.33 8.50
CA ALA A 53 -11.68 3.97 8.41
C ALA A 53 -12.69 3.12 7.62
N THR A 54 -12.24 2.57 6.48
CA THR A 54 -13.08 1.74 5.61
C THR A 54 -13.41 0.39 6.26
N THR A 55 -12.44 -0.24 6.93
CA THR A 55 -12.64 -1.50 7.63
C THR A 55 -13.64 -1.35 8.78
N ASP A 56 -13.53 -0.28 9.56
CA ASP A 56 -14.49 0.05 10.62
C ASP A 56 -15.89 0.28 10.03
N TYR A 57 -16.00 1.05 8.94
CA TYR A 57 -17.28 1.31 8.28
C TYR A 57 -17.96 0.01 7.84
N ILE A 58 -17.24 -0.88 7.16
CA ILE A 58 -17.78 -2.15 6.67
C ILE A 58 -18.18 -3.05 7.85
N ARG A 59 -17.38 -3.09 8.92
CA ARG A 59 -17.70 -3.87 10.12
C ARG A 59 -19.02 -3.44 10.73
N ASP A 60 -19.24 -2.14 10.81
CA ASP A 60 -20.43 -1.57 11.44
C ASP A 60 -21.68 -1.70 10.56
N HIS A 61 -21.54 -1.68 9.23
CA HIS A 61 -22.68 -1.62 8.30
C HIS A 61 -22.98 -2.95 7.59
N GLY A 62 -22.04 -3.91 7.58
CA GLY A 62 -22.26 -5.25 7.03
C GLY A 62 -22.50 -5.29 5.52
N HIS A 63 -21.86 -4.40 4.75
CA HIS A 63 -21.98 -4.39 3.29
C HIS A 63 -20.70 -3.91 2.59
N ASP A 64 -20.59 -4.19 1.29
CA ASP A 64 -19.47 -3.74 0.45
C ASP A 64 -19.36 -2.20 0.46
N PHE A 65 -18.14 -1.67 0.42
CA PHE A 65 -17.88 -0.23 0.35
C PHE A 65 -17.36 0.14 -1.04
N GLY A 66 -18.08 1.05 -1.69
CA GLY A 66 -17.86 1.44 -3.09
C GLY A 66 -16.71 2.40 -3.36
N GLY A 67 -16.11 2.97 -2.31
CA GLY A 67 -14.91 3.82 -2.42
C GLY A 67 -15.13 5.32 -2.20
N ASP A 68 -16.32 5.76 -1.79
CA ASP A 68 -16.61 7.18 -1.56
C ASP A 68 -16.07 7.67 -0.21
N LEU A 69 -14.91 8.32 -0.22
CA LEU A 69 -14.29 8.86 1.00
C LEU A 69 -15.11 9.97 1.66
N GLU A 70 -15.99 10.65 0.92
CA GLU A 70 -16.90 11.64 1.49
C GLU A 70 -17.92 10.96 2.41
N LEU A 71 -18.38 9.76 2.06
CA LEU A 71 -19.24 8.95 2.93
C LEU A 71 -18.56 8.66 4.27
N LEU A 72 -17.28 8.23 4.25
CA LEU A 72 -16.52 7.98 5.48
C LEU A 72 -16.31 9.26 6.31
N ARG A 73 -16.12 10.40 5.64
CA ARG A 73 -15.94 11.69 6.31
C ARG A 73 -17.20 12.19 6.99
N ASN A 74 -18.36 11.95 6.38
CA ASN A 74 -19.63 12.53 6.80
C ASN A 74 -20.48 11.57 7.65
N THR A 75 -20.10 10.29 7.75
CA THR A 75 -20.83 9.28 8.54
C THR A 75 -20.23 9.14 9.95
N PRO A 76 -21.01 9.37 11.02
CA PRO A 76 -20.59 9.10 12.40
C PRO A 76 -20.32 7.62 12.64
N LYS A 77 -19.35 7.28 13.50
CA LYS A 77 -19.10 5.89 13.90
C LYS A 77 -20.24 5.36 14.76
N VAL A 78 -20.59 4.08 14.59
CA VAL A 78 -21.61 3.42 15.44
C VAL A 78 -21.16 3.36 16.90
N THR A 79 -19.86 3.13 17.13
CA THR A 79 -19.28 3.03 18.47
C THR A 79 -18.98 4.38 19.13
N ASP A 80 -18.88 5.45 18.35
CA ASP A 80 -18.60 6.81 18.82
C ASP A 80 -19.23 7.86 17.89
N SER A 81 -20.47 8.23 18.18
CA SER A 81 -21.26 9.15 17.35
C SER A 81 -20.74 10.59 17.33
N LYS A 82 -19.73 10.94 18.15
CA LYS A 82 -19.07 12.26 18.12
C LYS A 82 -18.00 12.35 17.03
N ASN A 83 -17.53 11.20 16.56
CA ASN A 83 -16.47 11.10 15.56
C ASN A 83 -17.00 10.43 14.29
N THR A 84 -16.42 10.78 13.16
CA THR A 84 -16.71 10.14 11.87
C THR A 84 -15.66 9.07 11.55
N TYR A 85 -15.92 8.22 10.55
CA TYR A 85 -14.95 7.18 10.17
C TYR A 85 -13.62 7.78 9.68
N LEU A 86 -13.70 8.91 8.98
CA LEU A 86 -12.56 9.66 8.50
C LEU A 86 -12.66 11.12 8.95
N THR A 87 -11.65 11.64 9.64
CA THR A 87 -11.65 13.04 10.13
C THR A 87 -11.45 14.05 9.01
N SER A 88 -10.61 13.70 8.03
CA SER A 88 -10.32 14.54 6.86
C SER A 88 -9.93 13.68 5.66
N ILE A 89 -10.24 14.15 4.46
CA ILE A 89 -9.78 13.51 3.23
C ILE A 89 -8.34 13.95 2.96
N SER A 90 -7.42 13.00 3.08
CA SER A 90 -6.02 13.18 2.69
C SER A 90 -5.81 12.80 1.22
N TYR A 91 -4.82 13.41 0.58
CA TYR A 91 -4.46 13.17 -0.82
C TYR A 91 -3.03 12.66 -0.96
N CYS A 92 -2.70 12.09 -2.13
CA CYS A 92 -1.33 11.70 -2.44
C CYS A 92 -0.41 12.95 -2.45
N PRO A 93 0.72 12.96 -1.74
CA PRO A 93 1.60 14.13 -1.65
C PRO A 93 2.14 14.57 -3.02
N GLU A 94 2.31 13.63 -3.96
CA GLU A 94 2.83 13.90 -5.31
C GLU A 94 1.83 14.68 -6.18
N ILE A 95 0.52 14.51 -5.96
CA ILE A 95 -0.54 15.13 -6.76
C ILE A 95 -1.61 15.83 -5.90
N GLN A 96 -1.24 16.26 -4.69
CA GLN A 96 -2.18 16.81 -3.70
C GLN A 96 -2.97 18.02 -4.22
N HIS A 97 -2.38 18.79 -5.12
CA HIS A 97 -3.00 19.98 -5.72
C HIS A 97 -4.17 19.64 -6.64
N GLU A 98 -4.21 18.43 -7.21
CA GLU A 98 -5.28 17.94 -8.06
C GLU A 98 -6.51 17.48 -7.25
N LYS A 99 -6.32 17.24 -5.94
CA LYS A 99 -7.36 16.72 -5.02
C LYS A 99 -8.00 15.41 -5.50
N THR A 100 -7.20 14.58 -6.17
CA THR A 100 -7.64 13.25 -6.62
C THR A 100 -7.66 12.28 -5.44
N SER A 101 -8.83 11.75 -5.12
CA SER A 101 -9.02 10.80 -4.03
C SER A 101 -8.29 9.48 -4.28
N TYR A 102 -7.90 8.81 -3.19
CA TYR A 102 -7.45 7.42 -3.24
C TYR A 102 -8.54 6.50 -3.77
N ILE A 103 -8.14 5.47 -4.51
CA ILE A 103 -9.07 4.43 -4.97
C ILE A 103 -9.24 3.45 -3.82
N VAL A 104 -10.49 3.26 -3.38
CA VAL A 104 -10.81 2.39 -2.27
C VAL A 104 -11.88 1.39 -2.69
N TYR A 105 -11.72 0.16 -2.23
CA TYR A 105 -12.75 -0.86 -2.35
C TYR A 105 -12.78 -1.71 -1.09
N GLY A 106 -13.99 -1.96 -0.60
CA GLY A 106 -14.22 -2.83 0.54
C GLY A 106 -15.18 -3.95 0.19
N LYS A 107 -14.80 -5.18 0.51
CA LYS A 107 -15.63 -6.37 0.36
C LYS A 107 -16.06 -6.91 1.72
N TYR A 108 -17.33 -7.26 1.82
CA TYR A 108 -17.95 -7.92 2.95
C TYR A 108 -18.52 -9.28 2.51
N VAL A 109 -18.28 -10.30 3.32
CA VAL A 109 -18.80 -11.66 3.11
C VAL A 109 -19.16 -12.28 4.45
N GLU A 110 -20.41 -12.72 4.60
CA GLU A 110 -20.81 -13.57 5.72
C GLU A 110 -20.65 -15.04 5.35
N GLU A 111 -20.02 -15.78 6.26
CA GLU A 111 -19.86 -17.23 6.16
C GLU A 111 -20.57 -17.89 7.33
N LYS A 112 -21.47 -18.83 7.03
CA LYS A 112 -22.09 -19.67 8.06
C LYS A 112 -21.16 -20.82 8.41
N LEU A 113 -20.71 -20.87 9.66
CA LEU A 113 -19.89 -21.95 10.18
C LEU A 113 -20.71 -23.21 10.45
N GLU A 114 -20.05 -24.35 10.56
CA GLU A 114 -20.68 -25.64 10.93
C GLU A 114 -21.36 -25.58 12.30
N SER A 115 -20.86 -24.72 13.21
CA SER A 115 -21.48 -24.41 14.50
C SER A 115 -22.83 -23.68 14.39
N GLY A 116 -23.19 -23.19 13.19
CA GLY A 116 -24.35 -22.35 12.95
C GLY A 116 -24.10 -20.85 13.15
N GLU A 117 -22.93 -20.47 13.66
CA GLU A 117 -22.52 -19.07 13.84
C GLU A 117 -22.23 -18.38 12.50
N LEU A 118 -22.54 -17.09 12.40
CA LEU A 118 -22.17 -16.27 11.25
C LEU A 118 -20.82 -15.61 11.52
N LYS A 119 -19.86 -15.92 10.66
CA LYS A 119 -18.54 -15.29 10.65
C LYS A 119 -18.49 -14.21 9.60
N GLN A 120 -18.19 -12.99 10.03
CA GLN A 120 -18.01 -11.85 9.16
C GLN A 120 -16.58 -11.81 8.62
N ASN A 121 -16.42 -11.79 7.30
CA ASN A 121 -15.15 -11.64 6.62
C ASN A 121 -15.15 -10.32 5.84
N MET A 122 -14.06 -9.57 5.97
CA MET A 122 -13.91 -8.24 5.41
C MET A 122 -12.52 -8.10 4.78
N GLY A 123 -12.46 -7.50 3.60
CA GLY A 123 -11.19 -7.16 2.96
C GLY A 123 -11.28 -5.77 2.34
N VAL A 124 -10.25 -4.95 2.56
CA VAL A 124 -10.18 -3.59 2.05
C VAL A 124 -8.91 -3.41 1.22
N ILE A 125 -9.08 -2.78 0.06
CA ILE A 125 -8.02 -2.42 -0.87
C ILE A 125 -8.00 -0.90 -0.96
N VAL A 126 -6.84 -0.30 -0.71
CA VAL A 126 -6.59 1.13 -0.89
C VAL A 126 -5.43 1.28 -1.88
N VAL A 127 -5.60 2.12 -2.90
CA VAL A 127 -4.62 2.31 -3.97
C VAL A 127 -4.33 3.80 -4.15
N CYS A 128 -3.05 4.14 -4.24
CA CYS A 128 -2.61 5.49 -4.56
C CYS A 128 -3.11 5.88 -5.97
N PRO A 129 -3.69 7.08 -6.14
CA PRO A 129 -4.18 7.53 -7.45
C PRO A 129 -3.05 7.71 -8.48
N ASP A 130 -1.81 7.95 -8.03
CA ASP A 130 -0.64 8.14 -8.89
C ASP A 130 0.34 6.96 -8.85
N LEU A 131 -0.15 5.75 -8.51
CA LEU A 131 0.65 4.52 -8.46
C LEU A 131 1.38 4.23 -9.78
N GLU A 132 0.80 4.67 -10.91
CA GLU A 132 1.37 4.48 -12.24
C GLU A 132 2.78 5.08 -12.37
N LYS A 133 2.99 6.24 -11.74
CA LYS A 133 4.28 6.95 -11.73
C LYS A 133 5.10 6.62 -10.48
N HIS A 134 4.43 6.32 -9.38
CA HIS A 134 5.04 6.08 -8.07
C HIS A 134 4.76 4.65 -7.59
N ALA A 135 5.42 3.67 -8.21
CA ALA A 135 5.18 2.24 -7.95
C ALA A 135 5.38 1.80 -6.48
N LYS A 136 6.12 2.59 -5.68
CA LYS A 136 6.32 2.37 -4.24
C LYS A 136 5.13 2.85 -3.38
N HIS A 137 4.16 3.56 -3.95
CA HIS A 137 2.95 4.02 -3.23
C HIS A 137 1.93 2.88 -3.10
N PHE A 138 2.39 1.79 -2.52
CA PHE A 138 1.66 0.54 -2.37
C PHE A 138 1.80 0.07 -0.92
N LEU A 139 0.71 -0.43 -0.34
CA LEU A 139 0.75 -0.91 1.04
C LEU A 139 1.48 -2.25 1.10
N ASP A 140 2.54 -2.27 1.89
CA ASP A 140 3.36 -3.46 2.13
C ASP A 140 2.59 -4.54 2.90
N LYS A 141 2.89 -5.82 2.61
CA LYS A 141 2.28 -6.97 3.27
C LYS A 141 2.35 -6.89 4.79
N ASN A 142 3.49 -6.45 5.34
CA ASN A 142 3.73 -6.36 6.78
C ASN A 142 2.73 -5.43 7.47
N PHE A 143 2.18 -4.42 6.79
CA PHE A 143 1.14 -3.58 7.39
C PHE A 143 -0.10 -4.40 7.77
N TYR A 144 -0.55 -5.28 6.88
CA TYR A 144 -1.75 -6.07 7.09
C TYR A 144 -1.54 -7.19 8.12
N GLU A 145 -0.36 -7.81 8.13
CA GLU A 145 -0.02 -8.87 9.09
C GLU A 145 -0.04 -8.38 10.54
N ASN A 146 0.27 -7.10 10.76
CA ASN A 146 0.22 -6.46 12.06
C ASN A 146 -1.21 -6.04 12.49
N MET A 147 -2.20 -6.17 11.61
CA MET A 147 -3.58 -5.71 11.83
C MET A 147 -4.54 -6.90 11.83
N SER A 148 -4.68 -7.64 12.94
CA SER A 148 -5.51 -8.86 13.13
C SER A 148 -6.59 -9.09 12.06
N PRO A 149 -6.23 -9.62 10.87
CA PRO A 149 -7.07 -9.47 9.68
C PRO A 149 -8.08 -10.62 9.59
N THR A 150 -9.22 -10.37 8.92
CA THR A 150 -10.14 -11.47 8.60
C THR A 150 -9.52 -12.38 7.53
N VAL A 151 -10.12 -13.56 7.32
CA VAL A 151 -9.66 -14.50 6.29
C VAL A 151 -9.70 -13.86 4.89
N LEU A 152 -10.72 -13.07 4.60
CA LEU A 152 -10.83 -12.35 3.32
C LEU A 152 -9.71 -11.32 3.15
N GLN A 153 -9.37 -10.56 4.20
CA GLN A 153 -8.24 -9.64 4.14
C GLN A 153 -6.93 -10.38 3.88
N ASN A 154 -6.70 -11.54 4.50
CA ASN A 154 -5.52 -12.36 4.21
C ASN A 154 -5.43 -12.78 2.74
N TYR A 155 -6.54 -13.22 2.15
CA TYR A 155 -6.56 -13.55 0.72
C TYR A 155 -6.21 -12.36 -0.16
N MET A 156 -6.79 -11.19 0.13
CA MET A 156 -6.48 -9.96 -0.59
C MET A 156 -5.02 -9.55 -0.41
N THR A 157 -4.50 -9.61 0.80
CA THR A 157 -3.10 -9.30 1.10
C THR A 157 -2.14 -10.19 0.31
N ASP A 158 -2.37 -11.51 0.28
CA ASP A 158 -1.53 -12.45 -0.47
C ASP A 158 -1.59 -12.21 -1.99
N ASP A 159 -2.77 -11.89 -2.52
CA ASP A 159 -2.92 -11.64 -3.95
C ASP A 159 -2.31 -10.28 -4.35
N LEU A 160 -2.45 -9.25 -3.52
CA LEU A 160 -1.83 -7.93 -3.71
C LEU A 160 -0.31 -8.00 -3.61
N ASP A 161 0.23 -8.76 -2.65
CA ASP A 161 1.67 -9.03 -2.53
C ASP A 161 2.20 -9.75 -3.78
N TYR A 162 1.46 -10.74 -4.30
CA TYR A 162 1.82 -11.37 -5.57
C TYR A 162 1.84 -10.38 -6.74
N ILE A 163 0.82 -9.50 -6.86
CA ILE A 163 0.81 -8.43 -7.88
C ILE A 163 2.04 -7.53 -7.73
N ASP A 164 2.37 -7.13 -6.51
CA ASP A 164 3.54 -6.30 -6.22
C ASP A 164 4.84 -6.98 -6.66
N GLN A 165 5.03 -8.25 -6.31
CA GLN A 165 6.21 -9.05 -6.66
C GLN A 165 6.38 -9.24 -8.17
N GLN A 166 5.28 -9.46 -8.91
CA GLN A 166 5.31 -9.63 -10.36
C GLN A 166 5.56 -8.31 -11.11
N THR A 167 5.06 -7.19 -10.58
CA THR A 167 5.15 -5.89 -11.27
C THR A 167 6.32 -5.02 -10.83
N LYS A 168 6.81 -5.21 -9.60
CA LYS A 168 7.95 -4.50 -9.00
C LYS A 168 7.84 -2.98 -9.18
N SER A 169 8.74 -2.38 -9.95
CA SER A 169 8.78 -0.94 -10.24
C SER A 169 7.87 -0.51 -11.40
N ASN A 170 7.17 -1.44 -12.08
CA ASN A 170 6.23 -1.11 -13.14
C ASN A 170 4.89 -0.66 -12.55
N GLY A 171 4.80 0.62 -12.20
CA GLY A 171 3.62 1.23 -11.59
C GLY A 171 2.36 1.13 -12.47
N SER A 172 2.50 1.36 -13.78
CA SER A 172 1.37 1.29 -14.72
C SER A 172 0.75 -0.10 -14.76
N ARG A 173 1.57 -1.15 -14.90
CA ARG A 173 1.08 -2.54 -14.89
C ARG A 173 0.51 -2.92 -13.52
N LYS A 174 1.10 -2.44 -12.43
CA LYS A 174 0.58 -2.65 -11.06
C LYS A 174 -0.81 -2.04 -10.90
N MET A 175 -1.00 -0.78 -11.28
CA MET A 175 -2.28 -0.10 -11.23
C MET A 175 -3.34 -0.83 -12.08
N GLU A 176 -2.99 -1.23 -13.29
CA GLU A 176 -3.87 -1.99 -14.18
C GLU A 176 -4.37 -3.29 -13.52
N LEU A 177 -3.45 -4.10 -13.01
CA LEU A 177 -3.77 -5.38 -12.38
C LEU A 177 -4.56 -5.23 -11.09
N VAL A 178 -4.25 -4.23 -10.26
CA VAL A 178 -5.02 -3.97 -9.04
C VAL A 178 -6.45 -3.52 -9.36
N LYS A 179 -6.64 -2.68 -10.39
CA LYS A 179 -7.98 -2.31 -10.87
C LYS A 179 -8.76 -3.52 -11.39
N GLN A 180 -8.12 -4.40 -12.15
CA GLN A 180 -8.73 -5.67 -12.59
C GLN A 180 -9.08 -6.56 -11.39
N TYR A 181 -8.20 -6.67 -10.40
CA TYR A 181 -8.44 -7.43 -9.18
C TYR A 181 -9.64 -6.93 -8.39
N ILE A 182 -9.76 -5.61 -8.21
CA ILE A 182 -10.95 -4.97 -7.61
C ILE A 182 -12.20 -5.32 -8.42
N GLN A 183 -12.12 -5.26 -9.75
CA GLN A 183 -13.25 -5.56 -10.61
C GLN A 183 -13.70 -7.02 -10.48
N LEU A 184 -12.78 -7.98 -10.38
CA LEU A 184 -13.11 -9.39 -10.12
C LEU A 184 -13.92 -9.54 -8.83
N TRP A 185 -13.50 -8.89 -7.74
CA TRP A 185 -14.25 -8.92 -6.49
C TRP A 185 -15.63 -8.24 -6.55
N LYS A 186 -15.79 -7.25 -7.43
CA LYS A 186 -17.08 -6.55 -7.64
C LYS A 186 -18.06 -7.40 -8.45
N THR A 187 -17.57 -8.11 -9.47
CA THR A 187 -18.44 -8.79 -10.44
C THR A 187 -18.66 -10.27 -10.16
N ASP A 188 -17.69 -10.94 -9.53
CA ASP A 188 -17.76 -12.36 -9.25
C ASP A 188 -18.27 -12.60 -7.82
N ALA A 189 -19.58 -12.82 -7.71
CA ALA A 189 -20.24 -13.05 -6.42
C ALA A 189 -19.68 -14.29 -5.68
N ASN A 190 -19.03 -15.21 -6.38
CA ASN A 190 -18.47 -16.44 -5.80
C ASN A 190 -16.94 -16.38 -5.62
N ALA A 191 -16.31 -15.23 -5.88
CA ALA A 191 -14.86 -15.06 -5.80
C ALA A 191 -14.30 -15.50 -4.43
N PHE A 192 -15.02 -15.24 -3.34
CA PHE A 192 -14.61 -15.65 -1.99
C PHE A 192 -14.45 -17.16 -1.87
N ASN A 193 -15.48 -17.92 -2.25
CA ASN A 193 -15.45 -19.38 -2.12
C ASN A 193 -14.43 -20.01 -3.07
N GLN A 194 -14.29 -19.47 -4.28
CA GLN A 194 -13.32 -19.95 -5.25
C GLN A 194 -11.88 -19.68 -4.79
N ARG A 195 -11.61 -18.48 -4.24
CA ARG A 195 -10.30 -18.13 -3.68
C ARG A 195 -9.98 -18.88 -2.39
N LYS A 196 -11.00 -19.26 -1.62
CA LYS A 196 -10.89 -20.15 -0.46
C LYS A 196 -10.53 -21.58 -0.87
N ALA A 197 -11.19 -22.10 -1.90
CA ALA A 197 -10.96 -23.45 -2.41
C ALA A 197 -9.61 -23.58 -3.15
N ASP A 198 -9.19 -22.52 -3.84
CA ASP A 198 -7.96 -22.47 -4.61
C ASP A 198 -7.26 -21.12 -4.43
N LYS A 199 -6.08 -21.17 -3.78
CA LYS A 199 -5.31 -19.98 -3.43
C LYS A 199 -4.80 -19.18 -4.64
N ASP A 200 -4.77 -19.78 -5.82
CA ASP A 200 -4.26 -19.15 -7.04
C ASP A 200 -5.39 -18.81 -8.02
N TYR A 201 -6.66 -19.03 -7.64
CA TYR A 201 -7.83 -18.77 -8.49
C TYR A 201 -7.83 -17.36 -9.12
N LEU A 202 -7.69 -16.32 -8.30
CA LEU A 202 -7.68 -14.93 -8.78
C LEU A 202 -6.36 -14.58 -9.46
N LYS A 203 -5.23 -15.16 -9.01
CA LYS A 203 -3.93 -14.94 -9.63
C LYS A 203 -3.89 -15.47 -11.07
N ARG A 204 -4.51 -16.62 -11.34
CA ARG A 204 -4.64 -17.17 -12.71
C ARG A 204 -5.48 -16.29 -13.64
N LYS A 205 -6.48 -15.58 -13.11
CA LYS A 205 -7.25 -14.62 -13.89
C LYS A 205 -6.44 -13.37 -14.23
N LEU A 206 -5.55 -12.94 -13.34
CA LEU A 206 -4.72 -11.75 -13.51
C LEU A 206 -3.45 -12.00 -14.33
N PHE A 207 -2.86 -13.19 -14.20
CA PHE A 207 -1.60 -13.60 -14.82
C PHE A 207 -1.75 -14.94 -15.53
N PRO A 208 -2.64 -15.09 -16.52
CA PRO A 208 -2.89 -16.37 -17.17
C PRO A 208 -1.61 -17.03 -17.70
N GLU A 209 -0.67 -16.23 -18.20
CA GLU A 209 0.65 -16.66 -18.70
C GLU A 209 1.51 -17.36 -17.64
N ALA A 210 1.40 -16.98 -16.36
CA ALA A 210 2.20 -17.54 -15.28
C ALA A 210 1.72 -18.94 -14.84
N PHE A 211 0.55 -19.37 -15.32
CA PHE A 211 -0.09 -20.62 -14.89
C PHE A 211 -0.52 -21.51 -16.07
N GLN A 212 -0.11 -21.18 -17.29
CA GLN A 212 -0.19 -22.12 -18.41
C GLN A 212 0.93 -23.14 -18.27
N SER A 213 0.58 -24.43 -18.26
CA SER A 213 1.57 -25.51 -18.44
C SER A 213 2.16 -25.36 -19.84
N THR A 214 3.49 -25.21 -19.94
CA THR A 214 4.20 -25.39 -21.22
C THR A 214 3.75 -26.72 -21.83
N PRO A 215 3.40 -26.78 -23.13
CA PRO A 215 3.23 -28.07 -23.79
C PRO A 215 4.57 -28.80 -23.68
N ASP A 216 4.57 -30.00 -23.11
CA ASP A 216 5.69 -30.92 -23.25
C ASP A 216 5.87 -31.18 -24.75
N PHE A 217 6.96 -30.67 -25.31
CA PHE A 217 7.44 -31.11 -26.61
C PHE A 217 8.18 -32.43 -26.35
N ASP A 218 7.44 -33.55 -26.44
CA ASP A 218 8.00 -34.89 -26.61
C ASP A 218 8.72 -35.01 -27.97
#